data_AF-A0A3E2HMQ8-F1
#
_entry.id   AF-A0A3E2HMQ8-F1
#
_cell.length_a   1.000
_cell.length_b   1.000
_cell.length_c   1.000
_cell.angle_alpha   90.00
_cell.angle_beta   90.00
_cell.angle_gamma   90.00
#
_symmetry.space_group_name_H-M   'P 1'
#
loop_
_entity.id
_entity.type
_entity.pdbx_description
1 polymer ?
#
loop_
_entity_poly.entity_id
_entity_poly.type
_entity_poly.pdbx_seq_one_letter_code
_entity_poly.pdbx_strand_id
1 'polypeptide(L)'
;METAINGSVPELVRDGLGNVKGGIRLPQVTVPIASYQGLARNSLGGQTIPFSTEQLRELYPEHEDYVSKVKAAALESLADGVILPHHATQYIQEAESALIPPP
;
A
#
# COMPACT_ATOMS: atom_id res chain seq x y z
N MET A 1 -33.74 4.72 -29.60
CA MET A 1 -33.26 5.14 -28.26
C MET A 1 -31.75 5.02 -28.29
N GLU A 2 -31.07 6.15 -28.30
CA GLU A 2 -29.63 6.24 -28.40
C GLU A 2 -29.08 6.41 -26.99
N THR A 3 -28.42 5.38 -26.45
CA THR A 3 -27.85 5.43 -25.11
C THR A 3 -26.57 6.26 -25.12
N ALA A 4 -26.63 7.45 -24.56
CA ALA A 4 -25.46 8.25 -24.24
C ALA A 4 -24.66 7.58 -23.12
N ILE A 5 -23.53 6.97 -23.46
CA ILE A 5 -22.48 6.63 -22.50
C ILE A 5 -21.80 7.93 -22.11
N ASN A 6 -22.24 8.52 -21.00
CA ASN A 6 -21.58 9.68 -20.40
C ASN A 6 -20.26 9.23 -19.75
N GLY A 7 -19.25 9.02 -20.60
CA GLY A 7 -17.94 8.46 -20.28
C GLY A 7 -17.09 9.34 -19.36
N SER A 8 -17.45 9.37 -18.08
CA SER A 8 -16.55 9.81 -17.03
C SER A 8 -15.73 8.62 -16.55
N VAL A 9 -14.40 8.76 -16.52
CA VAL A 9 -13.51 7.76 -15.91
C VAL A 9 -13.91 7.65 -14.44
N PRO A 10 -14.25 6.45 -13.91
CA PRO A 10 -14.61 6.31 -12.51
C PRO A 10 -13.48 6.81 -11.63
N GLU A 11 -13.80 7.70 -10.69
CA GLU A 11 -12.84 8.22 -9.73
C GLU A 11 -12.56 7.17 -8.65
N LEU A 12 -11.29 6.82 -8.48
CA LEU A 12 -10.87 5.87 -7.45
C LEU A 12 -10.88 6.56 -6.08
N VAL A 13 -11.64 6.02 -5.13
CA VAL A 13 -11.65 6.49 -3.75
C VAL A 13 -10.29 6.23 -3.10
N ARG A 14 -9.71 7.24 -2.43
CA ARG A 14 -8.40 7.16 -1.78
C ARG A 14 -8.49 7.34 -0.27
N ASP A 15 -7.52 6.80 0.45
CA ASP A 15 -7.31 7.07 1.88
C ASP A 15 -6.51 8.36 2.10
N GLY A 16 -6.31 8.76 3.36
CA GLY A 16 -5.57 9.97 3.73
C GLY A 16 -4.09 9.93 3.32
N LEU A 17 -3.57 8.77 2.92
CA LEU A 17 -2.20 8.57 2.46
C LEU A 17 -2.11 8.54 0.93
N GLY A 18 -3.22 8.80 0.23
CA GLY A 18 -3.28 8.86 -1.23
C GLY A 18 -3.37 7.50 -1.92
N ASN A 19 -3.47 6.41 -1.15
CA ASN A 19 -3.60 5.06 -1.69
C ASN A 19 -5.08 4.72 -1.93
N VAL A 20 -5.35 3.94 -2.98
CA VAL A 20 -6.73 3.57 -3.35
C VAL A 20 -7.34 2.67 -2.27
N LYS A 21 -8.60 2.92 -1.92
CA LYS A 21 -9.40 2.08 -1.01
C LYS A 21 -10.06 0.94 -1.77
N GLY A 22 -10.15 -0.22 -1.14
CA GLY A 22 -10.75 -1.43 -1.72
C GLY A 22 -9.77 -2.21 -2.59
N GLY A 23 -10.30 -3.19 -3.33
CA GLY A 23 -9.49 -4.17 -4.04
C GLY A 23 -8.66 -5.04 -3.11
N ILE A 24 -7.70 -5.77 -3.68
CA ILE A 24 -6.72 -6.54 -2.90
C ILE A 24 -5.62 -5.58 -2.45
N ARG A 25 -5.48 -5.38 -1.13
CA ARG A 25 -4.40 -4.56 -0.54
C ARG A 25 -3.33 -5.48 0.04
N LEU A 26 -2.26 -5.66 -0.72
CA LEU A 26 -1.05 -6.35 -0.24
C LEU A 26 -0.43 -5.59 0.95
N PRO A 27 0.46 -6.23 1.74
CA PRO A 27 1.08 -5.59 2.92
C PRO A 27 1.68 -4.22 2.64
N GLN A 28 2.32 -4.02 1.50
CA GLN A 28 2.86 -2.74 1.03
C GLN A 28 1.82 -1.62 0.80
N VAL A 29 0.54 -1.95 0.60
CA VAL A 29 -0.56 -0.97 0.46
C VAL A 29 -1.31 -0.80 1.78
N THR A 30 -1.40 -1.85 2.60
CA THR A 30 -2.04 -1.81 3.94
C THR A 30 -1.14 -1.14 4.98
N VAL A 31 0.17 -1.30 4.86
CA VAL A 31 1.23 -0.71 5.69
C VAL A 31 2.18 0.09 4.79
N PRO A 32 1.70 1.21 4.22
CA PRO A 32 2.43 1.93 3.18
C PRO A 32 3.62 2.71 3.73
N ILE A 33 4.68 2.76 2.92
CA ILE A 33 5.82 3.69 3.05
C ILE A 33 5.87 4.70 1.88
N ALA A 34 4.89 4.61 0.99
CA ALA A 34 4.75 5.44 -0.20
C ALA A 34 3.27 5.51 -0.61
N SER A 35 2.93 6.50 -1.43
CA SER A 35 1.66 6.53 -2.16
C SER A 35 1.84 5.95 -3.57
N TYR A 36 0.89 5.12 -4.00
CA TYR A 36 0.88 4.45 -5.30
C TYR A 36 -0.27 4.96 -6.17
N GLN A 37 0.08 5.57 -7.29
CA GLN A 37 -0.88 6.23 -8.19
C GLN A 37 -0.79 5.64 -9.59
N GLY A 38 -1.76 4.81 -9.98
CA GLY A 38 -1.79 4.14 -11.30
C GLY A 38 -2.42 4.94 -12.44
N LEU A 39 -2.91 6.17 -12.19
CA LEU A 39 -3.61 7.01 -13.17
C LEU A 39 -3.02 8.42 -13.24
N ALA A 40 -1.70 8.53 -13.39
CA ALA A 40 -1.11 9.82 -13.72
C ALA A 40 -1.50 10.22 -15.15
N ARG A 41 -2.56 11.02 -15.28
CA ARG A 41 -3.05 11.72 -16.51
C ARG A 41 -2.54 11.13 -17.83
N ASN A 42 -3.35 10.27 -18.46
CA ASN A 42 -3.16 9.78 -19.84
C ASN A 42 -1.80 9.11 -20.12
N SER A 43 -1.12 8.61 -19.09
CA SER A 43 0.13 7.87 -19.20
C SER A 43 -0.01 6.47 -18.60
N LEU A 44 0.70 5.50 -19.17
CA LEU A 44 0.87 4.16 -18.58
C LEU A 44 1.79 4.18 -17.34
N GLY A 45 2.36 5.34 -17.01
CA GLY A 45 3.23 5.52 -15.86
C GLY A 45 2.46 5.53 -14.54
N GLY A 46 2.66 4.49 -13.74
CA GLY A 46 2.38 4.56 -12.31
C GLY A 46 3.40 5.47 -11.61
N GLN A 47 2.95 6.22 -10.61
CA GLN A 47 3.84 6.96 -9.71
C GLN A 47 3.91 6.28 -8.36
N THR A 48 5.13 6.14 -7.86
CA THR A 48 5.42 5.76 -6.47
C THR A 48 6.06 6.97 -5.82
N ILE A 49 5.38 7.55 -4.85
CA ILE A 49 5.84 8.76 -4.15
C ILE A 49 6.17 8.33 -2.70
N PRO A 50 7.46 8.18 -2.35
CA PRO A 50 7.87 7.83 -1.00
C PRO A 50 7.39 8.85 0.03
N PHE A 51 7.05 8.38 1.23
CA PHE A 51 6.75 9.26 2.35
C PHE A 51 8.02 9.93 2.89
N SER A 52 7.85 11.13 3.45
CA SER A 52 8.95 11.81 4.14
C SER A 52 9.31 11.09 5.44
N THR A 53 10.48 11.38 5.98
CA THR A 53 10.91 10.83 7.28
C THR A 53 9.93 11.18 8.40
N GLU A 54 9.38 12.39 8.38
CA GLU A 54 8.38 12.86 9.35
C GLU A 54 7.10 12.04 9.25
N GLN A 55 6.60 11.80 8.02
CA GLN A 55 5.43 10.96 7.80
C GLN A 55 5.67 9.51 8.25
N LEU A 56 6.85 8.95 7.97
CA LEU A 56 7.19 7.59 8.40
C LEU A 56 7.28 7.49 9.93
N ARG A 57 7.83 8.50 10.61
CA ARG A 57 7.87 8.56 12.09
C ARG A 57 6.50 8.76 12.72
N GLU A 58 5.60 9.49 12.05
CA GLU A 58 4.21 9.64 12.50
C GLU A 58 3.42 8.34 12.36
N LEU A 59 3.61 7.63 11.24
CA LEU A 59 2.92 6.36 10.96
C LEU A 59 3.49 5.19 11.78
N TYR A 60 4.81 5.18 11.95
CA TYR A 60 5.58 4.12 12.60
C TYR A 60 6.58 4.76 13.58
N PRO A 61 6.18 5.07 14.82
CA PRO A 61 7.05 5.76 15.77
C PRO A 61 8.34 4.99 16.10
N GLU A 62 8.25 3.66 16.08
CA GLU A 62 9.35 2.74 16.36
C GLU A 62 9.45 1.67 15.28
N HIS A 63 10.65 1.11 15.10
CA HIS A 63 10.86 0.09 14.07
C HIS A 63 10.01 -1.16 14.30
N GLU A 64 9.83 -1.56 15.56
CA GLU A 64 9.00 -2.70 15.94
C GLU A 64 7.51 -2.48 15.58
N ASP A 65 7.02 -1.23 15.61
CA ASP A 65 5.66 -0.90 15.22
C ASP A 65 5.44 -1.17 13.71
N TYR A 66 6.38 -0.74 12.86
CA TYR A 66 6.36 -1.06 11.44
C TYR A 66 6.37 -2.57 11.19
N VAL A 67 7.30 -3.30 11.80
CA VAL A 67 7.42 -4.77 11.64
C VAL A 67 6.14 -5.48 12.09
N SER A 68 5.57 -5.08 13.23
CA SER A 68 4.35 -5.69 13.76
C SER A 68 3.16 -5.50 12.83
N LYS A 69 3.00 -4.30 12.25
CA LYS A 69 1.95 -3.99 11.29
C LYS A 69 2.12 -4.78 9.99
N VAL A 70 3.34 -4.86 9.44
CA VAL A 70 3.62 -5.65 8.23
C VAL A 70 3.30 -7.12 8.47
N LYS A 71 3.72 -7.66 9.61
CA LYS A 71 3.43 -9.05 9.99
C LYS A 71 1.93 -9.32 10.07
N ALA A 72 1.17 -8.42 10.70
CA ALA A 72 -0.29 -8.55 10.76
C ALA A 72 -0.92 -8.56 9.35
N ALA A 73 -0.54 -7.61 8.49
CA ALA A 73 -1.07 -7.52 7.13
C ALA A 73 -0.68 -8.72 6.25
N ALA A 74 0.53 -9.28 6.43
CA ALA A 74 0.98 -10.48 5.73
C ALA A 74 0.19 -11.73 6.17
N LEU A 75 -0.08 -11.88 7.47
CA LEU A 75 -0.89 -12.99 7.99
C LEU A 75 -2.35 -12.89 7.54
N GLU A 76 -2.91 -11.68 7.50
CA GLU A 76 -4.26 -11.43 6.97
C GLU A 76 -4.32 -11.79 5.48
N SER A 77 -3.37 -11.31 4.67
CA SER A 77 -3.28 -11.64 3.25
C SER A 77 -3.13 -13.15 2.99
N LEU A 78 -2.41 -13.86 3.87
CA LEU A 78 -2.27 -15.31 3.80
C LEU A 78 -3.60 -16.01 4.14
N ALA A 79 -4.28 -15.57 5.19
CA ALA A 79 -5.57 -16.11 5.61
C ALA A 79 -6.65 -15.92 4.52
N ASP A 80 -6.61 -14.77 3.84
CA ASP A 80 -7.51 -14.44 2.72
C ASP A 80 -7.15 -15.17 1.42
N GLY A 81 -6.06 -15.95 1.40
CA GLY A 81 -5.60 -16.69 0.22
C GLY A 81 -5.05 -15.79 -0.90
N VAL A 82 -4.71 -14.53 -0.58
CA VAL A 82 -4.13 -13.56 -1.52
C VAL A 82 -2.66 -13.87 -1.81
N ILE A 83 -1.93 -14.36 -0.80
CA ILE A 83 -0.51 -14.69 -0.91
C ILE A 83 -0.21 -16.11 -0.45
N LEU A 84 0.93 -16.63 -0.90
CA LEU A 84 1.43 -17.94 -0.48
C LEU A 84 2.24 -17.83 0.83
N PRO A 85 2.40 -18.93 1.60
CA PRO A 85 3.14 -18.90 2.87
C PRO A 85 4.57 -18.33 2.75
N HIS A 86 5.28 -18.62 1.66
CA HIS A 86 6.63 -18.10 1.46
C HIS A 86 6.65 -16.57 1.28
N HIS A 87 5.62 -15.99 0.66
CA HIS A 87 5.49 -14.53 0.52
C HIS A 87 5.22 -13.87 1.87
N ALA A 88 4.44 -14.50 2.76
CA ALA A 88 4.23 -13.97 4.09
C ALA A 88 5.56 -13.89 4.87
N THR A 89 6.40 -14.93 4.78
CA THR A 89 7.74 -14.93 5.39
C THR A 89 8.63 -13.85 4.78
N GLN A 90 8.63 -13.68 3.45
CA GLN A 90 9.42 -12.64 2.78
C GLN A 90 9.03 -11.23 3.25
N TYR A 91 7.74 -10.91 3.32
CA TYR A 91 7.29 -9.60 3.81
C TYR A 91 7.77 -9.30 5.23
N ILE A 92 7.75 -10.30 6.11
CA ILE A 92 8.20 -10.14 7.50
C ILE A 92 9.72 -9.90 7.54
N GLN A 93 10.50 -10.70 6.81
CA GLN A 93 11.96 -10.56 6.76
C GLN A 93 12.41 -9.23 6.16
N GLU A 94 11.75 -8.79 5.09
CA GLU A 94 12.00 -7.48 4.48
C GLU A 94 11.72 -6.37 5.49
N ALA A 95 10.62 -6.45 6.23
CA ALA A 95 10.29 -5.48 7.27
C ALA A 95 11.32 -5.45 8.41
N GLU A 96 11.76 -6.61 8.91
CA GLU A 96 12.78 -6.73 9.96
C GLU A 96 14.14 -6.16 9.55
N SER A 97 14.43 -6.14 8.24
CA SER A 97 15.67 -5.57 7.68
C SER A 97 15.55 -4.10 7.26
N ALA A 98 14.35 -3.52 7.30
CA ALA A 98 14.09 -2.18 6.80
C ALA A 98 14.53 -1.10 7.80
N LEU A 99 14.93 0.07 7.28
CA LEU A 99 15.25 1.23 8.12
C LEU A 99 14.02 2.15 8.26
N ILE A 100 12.93 1.61 8.83
CA ILE A 100 11.65 2.30 8.98
C ILE A 100 11.19 2.22 10.44
N PRO A 101 10.94 3.35 11.14
CA PRO A 101 11.22 4.69 10.65
C PRO A 101 12.75 4.91 10.48
N PRO A 102 13.16 5.86 9.64
CA PRO A 102 14.57 6.21 9.50
C PRO A 102 15.14 6.79 10.81
N PRO A 103 16.44 6.55 11.12
CA PRO A 103 17.10 7.07 12.32
C PRO A 103 17.10 8.59 12.42
#